data_AF-A0A7J7L5Q2-F1
#
_entry.id   AF-A0A7J7L5Q2-F1
#
_cell.length_a   1.000
_cell.length_b   1.000
_cell.length_c   1.000
_cell.angle_alpha   90.00
_cell.angle_beta   90.00
_cell.angle_gamma   90.00
#
_symmetry.space_group_name_H-M   'P 1'
#
loop_
_entity.id
_entity.type
_entity.pdbx_description
1 polymer ?
#
loop_
_entity_poly.entity_id
_entity_poly.type
_entity_poly.pdbx_seq_one_letter_code
_entity_poly.pdbx_strand_id
1 'polypeptide(L)'
;MVDFVRVQKELVQCNKDNSVSGVSLNLHEDEDLKHLCGTITGPVGTPYEGGLFHIDIRLPESYPFGPPKMQFKTKVWHPNISSQNGAICLDILKENWSPALNLKTTMLSLQALLSTPVPDDPLDGVVARQYLNEHQTFVATARYWTETFAKKNSSGTEEKVQKLVEMGFPECLVWTALEAVGGDENLALEKLCSG
;
A
#
# COMPACT_ATOMS: atom_id res chain seq x y z
N MET A 1 -5.74 25.51 10.13
CA MET A 1 -6.84 24.93 9.34
C MET A 1 -6.23 24.43 8.06
N VAL A 2 -6.57 23.20 7.67
CA VAL A 2 -6.05 22.55 6.46
C VAL A 2 -6.41 23.36 5.21
N ASP A 3 -5.44 23.56 4.32
CA ASP A 3 -5.68 24.15 2.99
C ASP A 3 -6.26 23.09 2.04
N PHE A 4 -7.59 22.96 2.03
CA PHE A 4 -8.29 21.98 1.20
C PHE A 4 -8.16 22.23 -0.30
N VAL A 5 -7.99 23.48 -0.72
CA VAL A 5 -7.79 23.83 -2.15
C VAL A 5 -6.47 23.25 -2.63
N ARG A 6 -5.44 23.33 -1.79
CA ARG A 6 -4.15 22.69 -2.06
C ARG A 6 -4.27 21.16 -2.11
N VAL A 7 -4.93 20.54 -1.13
CA VAL A 7 -5.09 19.07 -1.08
C VAL A 7 -5.78 18.52 -2.33
N GLN A 8 -6.87 19.16 -2.78
CA GLN A 8 -7.57 18.77 -4.00
C GLN A 8 -6.67 18.86 -5.24
N LYS A 9 -5.84 19.91 -5.35
CA LYS A 9 -4.86 20.03 -6.44
C LYS A 9 -3.82 18.93 -6.40
N GLU A 10 -3.30 18.60 -5.22
CA GLU A 10 -2.31 17.53 -5.04
C GLU A 10 -2.88 16.14 -5.39
N LEU A 11 -4.13 15.86 -5.00
CA LEU A 11 -4.84 14.62 -5.38
C LEU A 11 -4.93 14.47 -6.90
N VAL A 12 -5.44 15.50 -7.57
CA VAL A 12 -5.55 15.50 -9.04
C VAL A 12 -4.18 15.40 -9.70
N GLN A 13 -3.16 16.10 -9.18
CA GLN A 13 -1.81 16.07 -9.74
C GLN A 13 -1.14 14.70 -9.57
N CYS A 14 -1.34 14.01 -8.44
CA CYS A 14 -0.78 12.68 -8.20
C CYS A 14 -1.36 11.66 -9.17
N ASN A 15 -2.65 11.74 -9.48
CA ASN A 15 -3.31 10.73 -10.29
C ASN A 15 -3.15 10.93 -11.80
N LYS A 16 -2.61 12.08 -12.26
CA LYS A 16 -2.41 12.36 -13.71
C LYS A 16 -1.42 11.41 -14.39
N ASP A 17 -0.42 10.94 -13.68
CA ASP A 17 0.69 10.12 -14.18
C ASP A 17 0.91 8.87 -13.32
N ASN A 18 -0.17 8.36 -12.71
CA ASN A 18 -0.14 7.14 -11.89
C ASN A 18 0.49 5.95 -12.65
N SER A 19 0.17 5.79 -13.95
CA SER A 19 0.71 4.70 -14.79
C SER A 19 2.23 4.75 -14.95
N VAL A 20 2.86 5.90 -14.76
CA VAL A 20 4.31 6.10 -14.90
C VAL A 20 4.99 6.15 -13.54
N SER A 21 4.40 6.86 -12.58
CA SER A 21 4.97 7.08 -11.25
C SER A 21 4.80 5.88 -10.32
N GLY A 22 3.79 5.03 -10.56
CA GLY A 22 3.50 3.90 -9.69
C GLY A 22 2.95 4.32 -8.31
N VAL A 23 2.52 5.58 -8.16
CA VAL A 23 1.90 6.07 -6.92
C VAL A 23 0.54 6.69 -7.22
N SER A 24 -0.42 6.49 -6.33
CA SER A 24 -1.75 7.11 -6.43
C SER A 24 -2.27 7.55 -5.08
N LEU A 25 -3.23 8.48 -5.09
CA LEU A 25 -3.90 8.99 -3.90
C LEU A 25 -5.41 9.01 -4.11
N ASN A 26 -6.16 8.55 -3.11
CA ASN A 26 -7.61 8.54 -3.08
C ASN A 26 -8.10 9.06 -1.72
N LEU A 27 -9.37 9.45 -1.65
CA LEU A 27 -10.01 9.73 -0.37
C LEU A 27 -10.17 8.44 0.43
N HIS A 28 -10.07 8.54 1.75
CA HIS A 28 -10.51 7.45 2.62
C HIS A 28 -12.04 7.30 2.55
N GLU A 29 -12.57 6.14 2.91
CA GLU A 29 -13.99 5.75 2.77
C GLU A 29 -14.98 6.75 3.39
N ASP A 30 -14.53 7.53 4.38
CA ASP A 30 -15.32 8.55 5.09
C ASP A 30 -15.39 9.91 4.37
N GLU A 31 -14.80 10.03 3.18
CA GLU A 31 -14.74 11.24 2.33
C GLU A 31 -14.17 12.52 2.99
N ASP A 32 -13.54 12.41 4.16
CA ASP A 32 -12.83 13.53 4.80
C ASP A 32 -11.53 13.84 4.04
N LEU A 33 -11.40 15.05 3.52
CA LEU A 33 -10.18 15.53 2.85
C LEU A 33 -8.94 15.55 3.77
N LYS A 34 -9.09 15.34 5.08
CA LYS A 34 -7.98 15.17 6.03
C LYS A 34 -7.47 13.73 6.13
N HIS A 35 -8.21 12.75 5.60
CA HIS A 35 -7.84 11.34 5.65
C HIS A 35 -7.83 10.76 4.22
N LEU A 36 -6.63 10.43 3.75
CA LEU A 36 -6.40 9.94 2.41
C LEU A 36 -5.82 8.52 2.45
N CYS A 37 -6.02 7.78 1.37
CA CYS A 37 -5.40 6.49 1.12
C CYS A 37 -4.45 6.61 -0.07
N GLY A 38 -3.19 6.28 0.13
CA GLY A 38 -2.19 6.21 -0.93
C GLY A 38 -1.92 4.78 -1.36
N THR A 39 -1.55 4.57 -2.62
CA THR A 39 -0.97 3.31 -3.07
C THR A 39 0.40 3.52 -3.70
N ILE A 40 1.29 2.57 -3.50
CA ILE A 40 2.64 2.53 -4.06
C ILE A 40 2.84 1.17 -4.71
N THR A 41 3.24 1.15 -5.98
CA THR A 41 3.72 -0.07 -6.64
C THR A 41 5.16 -0.34 -6.22
N GLY A 42 5.42 -1.61 -5.90
CA GLY A 42 6.74 -2.09 -5.55
C GLY A 42 7.76 -1.84 -6.67
N PRO A 43 8.91 -1.21 -6.39
CA PRO A 43 9.88 -0.89 -7.44
C PRO A 43 10.49 -2.15 -8.09
N VAL A 44 10.73 -2.07 -9.40
CA VAL A 44 11.36 -3.14 -10.18
C VAL A 44 12.80 -3.40 -9.70
N GLY A 45 13.21 -4.66 -9.66
CA GLY A 45 14.54 -5.08 -9.21
C GLY A 45 14.68 -5.18 -7.69
N THR A 46 13.60 -4.96 -6.94
CA THR A 46 13.58 -5.04 -5.46
C THR A 46 12.80 -6.27 -5.01
N PRO A 47 12.95 -6.74 -3.75
CA PRO A 47 12.08 -7.79 -3.21
C PRO A 47 10.60 -7.40 -3.12
N TYR A 48 10.26 -6.12 -3.36
CA TYR A 48 8.91 -5.57 -3.31
C TYR A 48 8.22 -5.56 -4.68
N GLU A 49 8.94 -5.86 -5.76
CA GLU A 49 8.44 -5.83 -7.14
C GLU A 49 7.11 -6.59 -7.30
N GLY A 50 6.17 -5.96 -8.02
CA GLY A 50 4.85 -6.52 -8.27
C GLY A 50 3.87 -6.42 -7.09
N GLY A 51 4.31 -5.96 -5.92
CA GLY A 51 3.44 -5.61 -4.79
C GLY A 51 2.71 -4.28 -4.97
N LEU A 52 1.55 -4.15 -4.33
CA LEU A 52 0.77 -2.92 -4.19
C LEU A 52 0.61 -2.58 -2.70
N PHE A 53 1.32 -1.55 -2.25
CA PHE A 53 1.39 -1.18 -0.85
C PHE A 53 0.43 -0.03 -0.55
N HIS A 54 -0.44 -0.22 0.44
CA HIS A 54 -1.42 0.77 0.87
C HIS A 54 -0.87 1.61 2.02
N ILE A 55 -1.07 2.93 1.94
CA ILE A 55 -0.58 3.93 2.88
C ILE A 55 -1.77 4.69 3.47
N ASP A 56 -1.87 4.71 4.80
CA ASP A 56 -2.75 5.61 5.55
C ASP A 56 -2.11 6.99 5.60
N ILE A 57 -2.85 8.03 5.22
CA ILE A 57 -2.35 9.40 5.20
C ILE A 57 -3.32 10.28 5.98
N ARG A 58 -2.84 10.92 7.04
CA ARG A 58 -3.61 11.85 7.86
C ARG A 58 -2.99 13.23 7.86
N LEU A 59 -3.78 14.22 7.46
CA LEU A 59 -3.34 15.61 7.39
C LEU A 59 -3.57 16.30 8.74
N PRO A 60 -2.54 16.93 9.35
CA PRO A 60 -2.75 17.74 10.53
C PRO A 60 -3.47 19.05 10.17
N GLU A 61 -4.08 19.71 11.17
CA GLU A 61 -4.69 21.04 11.01
C GLU A 61 -3.73 22.13 10.51
N SER A 62 -2.43 21.90 10.66
CA SER A 62 -1.37 22.78 10.19
C SER A 62 -0.92 22.48 8.76
N TYR A 63 -1.45 21.45 8.08
CA TYR A 63 -1.08 21.15 6.69
C TYR A 63 -1.40 22.34 5.79
N PRO A 64 -0.44 22.83 4.98
CA PRO A 64 0.85 22.21 4.61
C PRO A 64 2.08 22.66 5.41
N PHE A 65 1.92 23.48 6.44
CA PHE A 65 3.02 23.92 7.31
C PHE A 65 3.51 22.82 8.25
N GLY A 66 2.64 21.87 8.61
CA GLY A 66 3.03 20.61 9.25
C GLY A 66 3.00 19.42 8.28
N PRO A 67 3.85 18.40 8.48
CA PRO A 67 3.89 17.21 7.63
C PRO A 67 2.64 16.34 7.78
N PRO A 68 2.25 15.59 6.72
CA PRO A 68 1.25 14.55 6.84
C PRO A 68 1.79 13.41 7.71
N LYS A 69 0.92 12.75 8.46
CA LYS A 69 1.24 11.48 9.11
C LYS A 69 0.98 10.36 8.12
N MET A 70 2.01 9.59 7.77
CA MET A 70 1.91 8.47 6.85
C MET A 70 2.29 7.16 7.54
N GLN A 71 1.56 6.08 7.22
CA GLN A 71 1.79 4.75 7.78
C GLN A 71 1.46 3.68 6.74
N PHE A 72 2.29 2.65 6.62
CA PHE A 72 1.96 1.49 5.79
C PHE A 72 0.81 0.70 6.44
N LYS A 73 -0.29 0.53 5.71
CA LYS A 73 -1.38 -0.38 6.08
C LYS A 73 -1.05 -1.81 5.64
N THR A 74 -0.44 -1.94 4.47
CA THR A 74 0.13 -3.20 4.01
C THR A 74 1.35 -3.54 4.87
N LYS A 75 1.45 -4.78 5.36
CA LYS A 75 2.63 -5.22 6.10
C LYS A 75 3.84 -5.28 5.17
N VAL A 76 4.97 -4.71 5.61
CA VAL A 76 6.23 -4.67 4.83
C VAL A 76 7.39 -5.11 5.70
N TRP A 77 8.23 -5.97 5.16
CA TRP A 77 9.50 -6.34 5.77
C TRP A 77 10.61 -5.42 5.23
N HIS A 78 10.92 -4.34 5.96
CA HIS A 78 11.88 -3.33 5.52
C HIS A 78 12.59 -2.66 6.73
N PRO A 79 13.91 -2.38 6.69
CA PRO A 79 14.65 -1.83 7.84
C PRO A 79 14.10 -0.51 8.42
N ASN A 80 13.58 0.37 7.57
CA ASN A 80 13.04 1.69 7.96
C ASN A 80 11.51 1.72 8.11
N ILE A 81 10.83 0.57 8.03
CA ILE A 81 9.38 0.45 8.22
C ILE A 81 9.14 -0.58 9.33
N SER A 82 8.35 -0.23 10.33
CA SER A 82 8.03 -1.13 11.44
C SER A 82 7.24 -2.33 10.93
N SER A 83 7.76 -3.54 11.14
CA SER A 83 7.09 -4.78 10.76
C SER A 83 5.79 -5.05 11.53
N GLN A 84 5.62 -4.42 12.70
CA GLN A 84 4.47 -4.63 13.59
C GLN A 84 3.27 -3.73 13.23
N ASN A 85 3.54 -2.46 12.90
CA ASN A 85 2.49 -1.46 12.74
C ASN A 85 2.66 -0.59 11.49
N GLY A 86 3.69 -0.78 10.66
CA GLY A 86 3.89 -0.02 9.43
C GLY A 86 4.29 1.45 9.63
N ALA A 87 4.69 1.85 10.85
CA ALA A 87 5.29 3.16 11.08
C ALA A 87 6.52 3.36 10.19
N ILE A 88 6.77 4.61 9.79
CA ILE A 88 7.81 4.96 8.82
C ILE A 88 8.82 5.89 9.50
N CYS A 89 10.12 5.63 9.30
CA CYS A 89 11.17 6.61 9.62
C CYS A 89 11.64 7.25 8.32
N LEU A 90 11.18 8.48 8.06
CA LEU A 90 11.63 9.30 6.94
C LEU A 90 11.74 10.76 7.42
N ASP A 91 12.88 11.38 7.15
CA ASP A 91 13.23 12.73 7.60
C ASP A 91 12.28 13.82 7.07
N ILE A 92 11.82 13.68 5.81
CA ILE A 92 10.85 14.62 5.22
C ILE A 92 9.48 14.56 5.90
N LEU A 93 9.17 13.50 6.66
CA LEU A 93 7.94 13.41 7.47
C LEU A 93 8.12 14.00 8.88
N LYS A 94 9.32 14.54 9.18
CA LYS A 94 9.71 15.06 10.49
C LYS A 94 10.44 16.40 10.33
N GLU A 95 11.75 16.46 10.60
CA GLU A 95 12.56 17.67 10.64
C GLU A 95 12.80 18.33 9.28
N ASN A 96 12.80 17.56 8.18
CA ASN A 96 13.08 18.06 6.84
C ASN A 96 11.80 18.38 6.04
N TRP A 97 10.63 18.40 6.70
CA TRP A 97 9.41 18.83 6.06
C TRP A 97 9.47 20.32 5.70
N SER A 98 9.01 20.65 4.49
CA SER A 98 8.74 22.03 4.12
C SER A 98 7.42 22.13 3.37
N PRO A 99 6.70 23.28 3.42
CA PRO A 99 5.48 23.48 2.65
C PRO A 99 5.70 23.41 1.13
N ALA A 100 6.94 23.39 0.64
CA ALA A 100 7.23 23.20 -0.78
C ALA A 100 7.09 21.72 -1.21
N LEU A 101 7.22 20.78 -0.27
CA LEU A 101 6.90 19.37 -0.49
C LEU A 101 5.38 19.18 -0.57
N ASN A 102 4.94 18.18 -1.33
CA ASN A 102 3.54 17.82 -1.50
C ASN A 102 3.33 16.31 -1.29
N LEU A 103 2.07 15.87 -1.26
CA LEU A 103 1.74 14.47 -1.06
C LEU A 103 2.40 13.56 -2.11
N LYS A 104 2.42 13.96 -3.38
CA LYS A 104 3.04 13.17 -4.46
C LYS A 104 4.55 13.00 -4.25
N THR A 105 5.29 14.08 -3.99
CA THR A 105 6.74 14.00 -3.73
C THR A 105 7.05 13.14 -2.51
N THR A 106 6.17 13.18 -1.51
CA THR A 106 6.30 12.35 -0.30
C THR A 106 6.06 10.88 -0.62
N MET A 107 5.03 10.54 -1.39
CA MET A 107 4.75 9.17 -1.86
C MET A 107 5.89 8.61 -2.72
N LEU A 108 6.45 9.42 -3.62
CA LEU A 108 7.63 9.04 -4.41
C LEU A 108 8.86 8.79 -3.53
N SER A 109 9.04 9.57 -2.47
CA SER A 109 10.14 9.35 -1.51
C SER A 109 9.96 8.05 -0.73
N LEU A 110 8.72 7.69 -0.38
CA LEU A 110 8.40 6.38 0.22
C LEU A 110 8.69 5.22 -0.75
N GLN A 111 8.35 5.39 -2.04
CA GLN A 111 8.67 4.40 -3.07
C GLN A 111 10.20 4.25 -3.24
N ALA A 112 10.94 5.36 -3.23
CA ALA A 112 12.40 5.35 -3.28
C ALA A 112 13.00 4.66 -2.04
N LEU A 113 12.42 4.85 -0.86
CA LEU A 113 12.84 4.19 0.38
C LEU A 113 12.80 2.66 0.24
N LEU A 114 11.77 2.11 -0.44
CA LEU A 114 11.69 0.66 -0.72
C LEU A 114 12.84 0.16 -1.61
N SER A 115 13.38 0.99 -2.49
CA SER A 115 14.53 0.64 -3.35
C SER A 115 15.86 0.75 -2.63
N THR A 116 16.01 1.74 -1.75
CA THR A 116 17.26 2.05 -1.07
C THR A 116 17.06 2.14 0.44
N PRO A 117 17.08 1.00 1.16
CA PRO A 117 17.00 0.99 2.61
C PRO A 117 18.20 1.71 3.25
N VAL A 118 17.98 2.30 4.43
CA VAL A 118 19.02 2.98 5.23
C VAL A 118 19.21 2.19 6.53
N PRO A 119 20.00 1.11 6.54
CA PRO A 119 20.09 0.19 7.68
C PRO A 119 20.86 0.75 8.88
N ASP A 120 21.63 1.84 8.70
CA ASP A 120 22.40 2.49 9.76
C ASP A 120 21.55 3.38 10.68
N ASP A 121 20.33 3.75 10.26
CA ASP A 121 19.30 4.42 11.07
C ASP A 121 17.97 3.66 10.98
N PRO A 122 17.89 2.43 11.53
CA PRO A 122 16.76 1.55 11.33
C PRO A 122 15.62 1.89 12.27
N LEU A 123 14.39 1.74 11.78
CA LEU A 123 13.21 1.74 12.63
C LEU A 123 12.97 0.36 13.25
N ASP A 124 13.24 -0.70 12.48
CA ASP A 124 13.11 -2.08 12.91
C ASP A 124 14.49 -2.75 12.99
N GLY A 125 15.04 -2.82 14.20
CA GLY A 125 16.37 -3.38 14.43
C GLY A 125 16.50 -4.87 14.10
N VAL A 126 15.40 -5.64 14.13
CA VAL A 126 15.41 -7.05 13.75
C VAL A 126 15.57 -7.18 12.25
N VAL A 127 14.76 -6.44 11.49
CA VAL A 127 14.82 -6.42 10.02
C VAL A 127 16.17 -5.87 9.55
N ALA A 128 16.66 -4.79 10.17
CA ALA A 128 17.95 -4.19 9.83
C ALA A 128 19.13 -5.13 10.08
N ARG A 129 19.14 -5.85 11.21
CA ARG A 129 20.16 -6.87 11.49
C ARG A 129 20.15 -7.98 10.44
N GLN A 130 18.96 -8.44 10.02
CA GLN A 130 18.84 -9.44 8.97
C GLN A 130 19.32 -8.88 7.62
N TYR A 131 19.00 -7.62 7.30
CA TYR A 131 19.46 -6.95 6.10
C TYR A 131 21.00 -6.88 6.01
N LEU A 132 21.66 -6.51 7.11
CA LEU A 132 23.11 -6.34 7.19
C LEU A 132 23.87 -7.67 7.24
N ASN A 133 23.40 -8.63 8.03
CA ASN A 133 24.15 -9.86 8.31
C ASN A 133 23.71 -11.05 7.43
N GLU A 134 22.48 -11.04 6.94
CA GLU A 134 21.83 -12.18 6.27
C GLU A 134 21.03 -11.72 5.05
N HIS A 135 21.67 -10.97 4.15
CA HIS A 135 20.99 -10.28 3.05
C HIS A 135 20.12 -11.20 2.18
N GLN A 136 20.57 -12.42 1.89
CA GLN A 136 19.77 -13.39 1.12
C GLN A 136 18.48 -13.80 1.85
N THR A 137 18.56 -14.03 3.17
CA THR A 137 17.40 -14.34 4.01
C THR A 137 16.44 -13.16 4.09
N PHE A 138 16.97 -11.93 4.20
CA PHE A 138 16.18 -10.72 4.14
C PHE A 138 15.40 -10.63 2.82
N VAL A 139 16.08 -10.80 1.67
CA VAL A 139 15.44 -10.74 0.35
C VAL A 139 14.34 -11.79 0.23
N ALA A 140 14.58 -13.03 0.67
CA ALA A 140 13.59 -14.10 0.64
C ALA A 140 12.37 -13.76 1.53
N THR A 141 12.61 -13.23 2.73
CA THR A 141 11.56 -12.86 3.68
C THR A 141 10.74 -11.67 3.17
N ALA A 142 11.39 -10.64 2.63
CA ALA A 142 10.74 -9.47 2.04
C ALA A 142 9.90 -9.83 0.81
N ARG A 143 10.37 -10.74 -0.05
CA ARG A 143 9.56 -11.28 -1.14
C ARG A 143 8.35 -12.03 -0.61
N TYR A 144 8.53 -12.94 0.35
CA TYR A 144 7.42 -13.67 0.95
C TYR A 144 6.34 -12.73 1.53
N TRP A 145 6.75 -11.68 2.25
CA TRP A 145 5.82 -10.67 2.76
C TRP A 145 5.11 -9.91 1.64
N THR A 146 5.83 -9.56 0.57
CA THR A 146 5.25 -8.88 -0.59
C THR A 146 4.19 -9.75 -1.26
N GLU A 147 4.49 -11.03 -1.50
CA GLU A 147 3.52 -11.99 -2.05
C GLU A 147 2.29 -12.16 -1.14
N THR A 148 2.51 -12.24 0.18
CA THR A 148 1.46 -12.55 1.15
C THR A 148 0.55 -11.35 1.45
N PHE A 149 1.10 -10.14 1.50
CA PHE A 149 0.39 -8.96 2.02
C PHE A 149 0.19 -7.84 1.01
N ALA A 150 1.03 -7.76 -0.03
CA ALA A 150 1.04 -6.62 -0.96
C ALA A 150 0.50 -6.96 -2.34
N LYS A 151 0.53 -8.22 -2.77
CA LYS A 151 -0.16 -8.58 -4.01
C LYS A 151 -1.67 -8.64 -3.75
N LYS A 152 -2.45 -8.23 -4.74
CA LYS A 152 -3.90 -8.48 -4.73
C LYS A 152 -4.05 -9.96 -4.40
N ASN A 153 -4.90 -10.26 -3.43
CA ASN A 153 -5.36 -11.60 -3.15
C ASN A 153 -6.12 -12.12 -4.39
N SER A 154 -5.39 -12.48 -5.44
CA SER A 154 -5.76 -13.60 -6.28
C SER A 154 -6.01 -14.77 -5.35
N SER A 155 -5.21 -14.98 -4.27
CA SER A 155 -5.44 -16.07 -3.31
C SER A 155 -6.82 -16.04 -2.63
N GLY A 156 -7.39 -14.87 -2.31
CA GLY A 156 -8.70 -14.79 -1.67
C GLY A 156 -9.84 -15.04 -2.65
N THR A 157 -9.72 -14.52 -3.87
CA THR A 157 -10.70 -14.80 -4.93
C THR A 157 -10.53 -16.21 -5.47
N GLU A 158 -9.31 -16.73 -5.64
CA GLU A 158 -8.97 -18.08 -6.09
C GLU A 158 -9.33 -19.13 -5.05
N GLU A 159 -9.14 -18.86 -3.75
CA GLU A 159 -9.62 -19.74 -2.68
C GLU A 159 -11.16 -19.76 -2.64
N LYS A 160 -11.81 -18.61 -2.83
CA LYS A 160 -13.28 -18.53 -2.99
C LYS A 160 -13.74 -19.22 -4.27
N VAL A 161 -13.01 -19.07 -5.38
CA VAL A 161 -13.30 -19.73 -6.65
C VAL A 161 -13.18 -21.22 -6.47
N GLN A 162 -12.09 -21.70 -5.88
CA GLN A 162 -11.84 -23.11 -5.65
C GLN A 162 -12.88 -23.73 -4.74
N LYS A 163 -13.26 -23.04 -3.66
CA LYS A 163 -14.33 -23.48 -2.75
C LYS A 163 -15.69 -23.59 -3.46
N LEU A 164 -16.06 -22.62 -4.30
CA LEU A 164 -17.32 -22.66 -5.06
C LEU A 164 -17.27 -23.70 -6.20
N VAL A 165 -16.11 -23.93 -6.80
CA VAL A 165 -15.92 -25.01 -7.79
C VAL A 165 -16.01 -26.38 -7.13
N GLU A 166 -15.48 -26.57 -5.92
CA GLU A 166 -15.65 -27.79 -5.11
C GLU A 166 -17.11 -28.05 -4.72
N MET A 167 -17.94 -26.99 -4.62
CA MET A 167 -19.39 -27.11 -4.46
C MET A 167 -20.13 -27.51 -5.75
N GLY A 168 -19.42 -27.65 -6.87
CA GLY A 168 -19.95 -28.14 -8.14
C GLY A 168 -20.31 -27.06 -9.15
N PHE A 169 -19.99 -25.79 -8.88
CA PHE A 169 -20.25 -24.71 -9.82
C PHE A 169 -19.15 -24.63 -10.90
N PRO A 170 -19.49 -24.37 -12.17
CA PRO A 170 -18.50 -24.17 -13.23
C PRO A 170 -17.60 -22.96 -12.95
N GLU A 171 -16.29 -23.13 -13.05
CA GLU A 171 -15.28 -22.11 -12.75
C GLU A 171 -15.54 -20.77 -13.46
N CYS A 172 -15.92 -20.81 -14.74
CA CYS A 172 -16.25 -19.61 -15.53
C CYS A 172 -17.42 -18.79 -14.92
N LEU A 173 -18.45 -19.47 -14.39
CA LEU A 173 -19.59 -18.81 -13.75
C LEU A 173 -19.21 -18.24 -12.38
N VAL A 174 -18.35 -18.94 -11.65
CA VAL A 174 -17.85 -18.52 -10.34
C VAL A 174 -17.04 -17.23 -10.43
N TRP A 175 -16.12 -17.16 -11.40
CA TRP A 175 -15.37 -15.92 -11.67
C TRP A 175 -16.29 -14.74 -11.98
N THR A 176 -17.24 -14.96 -12.89
CA THR A 176 -18.22 -13.92 -13.28
C THR A 176 -19.08 -13.47 -12.10
N ALA A 177 -19.49 -14.40 -11.23
CA ALA A 177 -20.30 -14.11 -10.05
C ALA A 177 -19.52 -13.31 -9.00
N LEU A 178 -18.29 -13.72 -8.69
CA LEU A 178 -17.41 -13.03 -7.75
C LEU A 178 -17.01 -11.63 -8.23
N GLU A 179 -16.69 -11.46 -9.51
CA GLU A 179 -16.42 -10.14 -10.09
C GLU A 179 -17.62 -9.21 -9.98
N ALA A 180 -18.83 -9.72 -10.25
CA ALA A 180 -20.05 -8.92 -10.23
C ALA A 180 -20.47 -8.45 -8.83
N VAL A 181 -19.92 -9.04 -7.77
CA VAL A 181 -20.24 -8.70 -6.37
C VAL A 181 -19.01 -8.18 -5.60
N GLY A 182 -17.94 -7.80 -6.31
CA GLY A 182 -16.74 -7.24 -5.68
C GLY A 182 -15.95 -8.25 -4.83
N GLY A 183 -16.08 -9.54 -5.09
CA GLY A 183 -15.36 -10.61 -4.40
C GLY A 183 -16.02 -11.09 -3.09
N ASP A 184 -17.27 -10.72 -2.82
CA ASP A 184 -18.06 -11.28 -1.71
C ASP A 184 -18.51 -12.73 -2.01
N GLU A 185 -18.12 -13.68 -1.15
CA GLU A 185 -18.42 -15.11 -1.35
C GLU A 185 -19.90 -15.44 -1.20
N ASN A 186 -20.58 -14.83 -0.22
CA ASN A 186 -21.99 -15.13 0.08
C ASN A 186 -22.90 -14.60 -1.02
N LEU A 187 -22.65 -13.36 -1.47
CA LEU A 187 -23.39 -12.77 -2.58
C LEU A 187 -23.13 -13.49 -3.90
N ALA A 188 -21.90 -13.97 -4.13
CA ALA A 188 -21.58 -14.78 -5.31
C ALA A 188 -22.33 -16.11 -5.27
N LEU A 189 -22.40 -16.77 -4.11
CA LEU A 189 -23.13 -18.03 -3.92
C LEU A 189 -24.64 -17.85 -4.11
N GLU A 190 -25.25 -16.81 -3.53
CA GLU A 190 -26.67 -16.49 -3.76
C GLU A 190 -26.97 -16.33 -5.25
N LYS A 191 -26.08 -15.61 -5.96
CA LYS A 191 -26.22 -15.38 -7.40
C LYS A 191 -26.12 -16.67 -8.21
N LEU A 192 -25.17 -17.54 -7.88
CA LEU A 192 -24.99 -18.86 -8.52
C LEU A 192 -26.16 -19.81 -8.27
N CYS A 193 -26.84 -19.72 -7.12
CA CYS A 193 -28.02 -20.53 -6.79
C CYS A 193 -29.34 -19.96 -7.36
N SER A 194 -29.35 -18.68 -7.72
CA SER A 194 -30.55 -17.96 -8.18
C SER A 194 -30.73 -17.92 -9.71
N GLY A 195 -29.73 -18.38 -10.48
CA GLY A 195 -29.76 -18.46 -11.95
C GLY A 195 -29.99 -19.87 -12.45
#